data_AF-A0A1T5FFU5-F1
#
_entry.id   AF-A0A1T5FFU5-F1
#
_cell.length_a   1.000
_cell.length_b   1.000
_cell.length_c   1.000
_cell.angle_alpha   90.00
_cell.angle_beta   90.00
_cell.angle_gamma   90.00
#
_symmetry.space_group_name_H-M   'P 1'
#
loop_
_entity.id
_entity.type
_entity.pdbx_description
1 polymer ?
#
loop_
_entity_poly.entity_id
_entity_poly.type
_entity_poly.pdbx_seq_one_letter_code
_entity_poly.pdbx_strand_id
1 'polypeptide(L)'
;MRYVLFGTGDYFKRFRHWFDDLEVVAVLDNDKKKQQTIMDGYIVSDPSIIIGLEYDVVVILSFYVTEMKKQLIDLGVSSDKIFHFFDIHELFDREKKCSVKKVHTKSILLLSHDLISGGPELALYHAAIILKKAGYEVVFASMIDGELKDKLEESLIPVIIDRRLQISTMRELEWTNKFDLVVCNTINFNVFLSSRDVSRPVIWWLHDSSFFYEGIKSDRLIDIDTENMKIVSVGPIPGKAMNLYRQDVLISDLIYGVSDGI
;
A
#
# COMPACT_ATOMS: atom_id res chain seq x y z
N MET A 1 -20.92 -11.66 4.18
CA MET A 1 -20.60 -10.52 5.06
C MET A 1 -21.13 -9.26 4.41
N ARG A 2 -21.69 -8.36 5.21
CA ARG A 2 -22.23 -7.06 4.82
C ARG A 2 -21.24 -5.96 5.13
N TYR A 3 -20.89 -5.18 4.12
CA TYR A 3 -19.85 -4.15 4.20
C TYR A 3 -20.44 -2.75 4.12
N VAL A 4 -19.90 -1.85 4.92
CA VAL A 4 -20.08 -0.40 4.77
C VAL A 4 -18.74 0.19 4.33
N LEU A 5 -18.73 1.02 3.30
CA LEU A 5 -17.53 1.70 2.84
C LEU A 5 -17.59 3.17 3.25
N PHE A 6 -16.56 3.67 3.93
CA PHE A 6 -16.53 5.05 4.42
C PHE A 6 -15.40 5.85 3.78
N GLY A 7 -15.77 6.90 3.06
CA GLY A 7 -14.89 7.77 2.28
C GLY A 7 -15.06 7.49 0.80
N THR A 8 -15.24 8.54 0.01
CA THR A 8 -15.47 8.49 -1.44
C THR A 8 -14.42 9.29 -2.22
N GLY A 9 -13.23 9.40 -1.65
CA GLY A 9 -12.08 10.08 -2.26
C GLY A 9 -11.27 9.16 -3.19
N ASP A 10 -10.00 9.47 -3.38
CA ASP A 10 -9.15 8.69 -4.29
C ASP A 10 -8.93 7.25 -3.79
N TYR A 11 -8.84 7.03 -2.49
CA TYR A 11 -8.74 5.70 -1.90
C TYR A 11 -10.00 4.84 -2.16
N PHE A 12 -11.19 5.46 -2.23
CA PHE A 12 -12.38 4.74 -2.68
C PHE A 12 -12.19 4.22 -4.10
N LYS A 13 -11.82 5.09 -5.04
CA LYS A 13 -11.59 4.68 -6.45
C LYS A 13 -10.50 3.60 -6.56
N ARG A 14 -9.45 3.69 -5.74
CA ARG A 14 -8.33 2.74 -5.74
C ARG A 14 -8.72 1.36 -5.20
N PHE A 15 -9.57 1.27 -4.18
CA PHE A 15 -9.83 0.02 -3.45
C PHE A 15 -11.26 -0.52 -3.58
N ARG A 16 -12.22 0.27 -4.07
CA ARG A 16 -13.64 -0.12 -4.20
C ARG A 16 -13.81 -1.41 -4.97
N HIS A 17 -13.03 -1.64 -6.02
CA HIS A 17 -13.11 -2.84 -6.86
C HIS A 17 -12.96 -4.16 -6.08
N TRP A 18 -12.29 -4.17 -4.91
CA TRP A 18 -12.21 -5.35 -4.05
C TRP A 18 -13.55 -5.77 -3.45
N PHE A 19 -14.57 -4.89 -3.52
CA PHE A 19 -15.91 -5.10 -2.99
C PHE A 19 -16.98 -5.26 -4.08
N ASP A 20 -16.61 -5.37 -5.37
CA ASP A 20 -17.58 -5.41 -6.49
C ASP A 20 -18.54 -6.60 -6.39
N ASP A 21 -18.03 -7.77 -6.00
CA ASP A 21 -18.81 -9.01 -5.87
C ASP A 21 -19.31 -9.25 -4.44
N LEU A 22 -19.29 -8.22 -3.59
CA LEU A 22 -19.65 -8.32 -2.16
C LEU A 22 -20.89 -7.50 -1.84
N GLU A 23 -21.54 -7.84 -0.73
CA GLU A 23 -22.73 -7.14 -0.25
C GLU A 23 -22.35 -5.82 0.43
N VAL A 24 -22.24 -4.74 -0.35
CA VAL A 24 -22.05 -3.37 0.18
C VAL A 24 -23.41 -2.75 0.49
N VAL A 25 -23.72 -2.57 1.77
CA VAL A 25 -25.03 -2.07 2.24
C VAL A 25 -25.11 -0.54 2.30
N ALA A 26 -23.97 0.14 2.41
CA ALA A 26 -23.91 1.61 2.38
C ALA A 26 -22.53 2.13 1.97
N VAL A 27 -22.52 3.31 1.34
CA VAL A 27 -21.33 4.12 1.10
C VAL A 27 -21.51 5.45 1.82
N LEU A 28 -20.55 5.82 2.68
CA LEU A 28 -20.63 6.97 3.57
C LEU A 28 -19.59 8.03 3.18
N ASP A 29 -19.91 9.31 3.35
CA ASP A 29 -18.92 10.40 3.25
C ASP A 29 -19.30 11.61 4.14
N ASN A 30 -18.28 12.26 4.70
CA ASN A 30 -18.44 13.47 5.53
C ASN A 30 -18.71 14.73 4.69
N ASP A 31 -18.39 14.72 3.40
CA ASP A 31 -18.64 15.84 2.50
C ASP A 31 -20.14 15.93 2.16
N LYS A 32 -20.82 16.89 2.79
CA LYS A 32 -22.24 17.19 2.54
C LYS A 32 -22.58 17.44 1.07
N LYS A 33 -21.62 17.87 0.25
CA LYS A 33 -21.83 18.08 -1.20
C LYS A 33 -21.92 16.77 -1.97
N LYS A 34 -21.30 15.70 -1.47
CA LYS A 34 -21.34 14.37 -2.07
C LYS A 34 -22.52 13.54 -1.56
N GLN A 35 -23.02 13.83 -0.37
CA GLN A 35 -24.19 13.13 0.17
C GLN A 35 -25.40 13.27 -0.76
N GLN A 36 -26.22 12.22 -0.83
CA GLN A 36 -27.36 12.04 -1.73
C GLN A 36 -27.02 12.04 -3.23
N THR A 37 -25.74 12.01 -3.59
CA THR A 37 -25.30 11.76 -4.97
C THR A 37 -25.08 10.28 -5.21
N ILE A 38 -25.06 9.86 -6.47
CA ILE A 38 -24.78 8.48 -6.87
C ILE A 38 -23.30 8.37 -7.28
N MET A 39 -22.59 7.40 -6.70
CA MET A 39 -21.21 7.06 -7.03
C MET A 39 -21.04 5.55 -7.15
N ASP A 40 -20.58 5.09 -8.31
CA ASP A 40 -20.45 3.67 -8.66
C ASP A 40 -21.71 2.84 -8.34
N GLY A 41 -22.89 3.45 -8.56
CA GLY A 41 -24.19 2.83 -8.31
C GLY A 41 -24.71 2.94 -6.87
N TYR A 42 -23.94 3.52 -5.94
CA TYR A 42 -24.33 3.71 -4.54
C TYR A 42 -24.76 5.13 -4.24
N ILE A 43 -25.80 5.29 -3.43
CA ILE A 43 -26.16 6.59 -2.84
C ILE A 43 -25.17 6.87 -1.70
N VAL A 44 -24.40 7.94 -1.83
CA VAL A 44 -23.49 8.39 -0.78
C VAL A 44 -24.31 8.98 0.35
N SER A 45 -24.12 8.48 1.57
CA SER A 45 -24.94 8.86 2.72
C SER A 45 -24.13 9.50 3.83
N ASP A 46 -24.82 10.20 4.73
CA ASP A 46 -24.22 10.74 5.93
C ASP A 46 -23.80 9.61 6.89
N PRO A 47 -22.63 9.67 7.55
CA PRO A 47 -22.18 8.58 8.40
C PRO A 47 -23.12 8.22 9.56
N SER A 48 -23.96 9.14 10.01
CA SER A 48 -24.93 8.89 11.10
C SER A 48 -25.94 7.79 10.79
N ILE A 49 -26.21 7.49 9.52
CA ILE A 49 -27.16 6.42 9.15
C ILE A 49 -26.71 5.04 9.64
N ILE A 50 -25.41 4.88 9.91
CA ILE A 50 -24.81 3.61 10.32
C ILE A 50 -25.46 3.00 11.56
N ILE A 51 -26.04 3.84 12.43
CA ILE A 51 -26.75 3.42 13.65
C ILE A 51 -27.95 2.51 13.33
N GLY A 52 -28.60 2.73 12.18
CA GLY A 52 -29.77 1.97 11.75
C GLY A 52 -29.48 0.86 10.74
N LEU A 53 -28.21 0.64 10.39
CA LEU A 53 -27.82 -0.35 9.40
C LEU A 53 -27.44 -1.67 10.06
N GLU A 54 -27.80 -2.77 9.41
CA GLU A 54 -27.24 -4.07 9.74
C GLU A 54 -25.99 -4.33 8.87
N TYR A 55 -24.83 -4.46 9.50
CA TYR A 55 -23.55 -4.70 8.84
C TYR A 55 -22.59 -5.51 9.72
N ASP A 56 -21.62 -6.15 9.06
CA ASP A 56 -20.58 -6.92 9.73
C ASP A 56 -19.29 -6.11 9.87
N VAL A 57 -18.91 -5.36 8.83
CA VAL A 57 -17.64 -4.63 8.73
C VAL A 57 -17.82 -3.24 8.14
N VAL A 58 -17.06 -2.26 8.64
CA VAL A 58 -16.89 -0.94 8.06
C VAL A 58 -15.45 -0.78 7.58
N VAL A 59 -15.25 -0.39 6.32
CA VAL A 59 -13.93 -0.17 5.74
C VAL A 59 -13.73 1.32 5.44
N ILE A 60 -12.77 1.94 6.10
CA ILE A 60 -12.35 3.33 5.86
C ILE A 60 -11.45 3.36 4.63
N LEU A 61 -11.98 3.91 3.54
CA LEU A 61 -11.29 4.14 2.27
C LEU A 61 -10.86 5.60 2.18
N SER A 62 -10.08 6.03 3.18
CA SER A 62 -9.61 7.39 3.35
C SER A 62 -8.31 7.41 4.14
N PHE A 63 -7.56 8.49 3.95
CA PHE A 63 -6.33 8.72 4.69
C PHE A 63 -6.60 9.37 6.06
N TYR A 64 -7.76 10.02 6.28
CA TYR A 64 -8.21 10.59 7.57
C TYR A 64 -8.73 9.53 8.55
N VAL A 65 -7.96 8.46 8.76
CA VAL A 65 -8.37 7.29 9.54
C VAL A 65 -8.60 7.63 11.01
N THR A 66 -7.77 8.49 11.61
CA THR A 66 -7.84 8.83 13.02
C THR A 66 -9.18 9.51 13.37
N GLU A 67 -9.56 10.53 12.60
CA GLU A 67 -10.82 11.25 12.81
C GLU A 67 -12.03 10.39 12.46
N MET A 68 -11.97 9.66 11.34
CA MET A 68 -13.10 8.83 10.88
C MET A 68 -13.34 7.63 11.79
N LYS A 69 -12.28 6.98 12.30
CA LYS A 69 -12.40 5.89 13.28
C LYS A 69 -13.01 6.39 14.58
N LYS A 70 -12.55 7.54 15.09
CA LYS A 70 -13.14 8.16 16.28
C LYS A 70 -14.63 8.45 16.07
N GLN A 71 -14.98 9.05 14.93
CA GLN A 71 -16.37 9.32 14.58
C GLN A 71 -17.23 8.05 14.57
N LEU A 72 -16.75 6.95 13.99
CA LEU A 72 -17.46 5.67 14.00
C LEU A 72 -17.64 5.13 15.43
N ILE A 73 -16.61 5.21 16.27
CA ILE A 73 -16.70 4.79 17.68
C ILE A 73 -17.72 5.65 18.45
N ASP A 74 -17.71 6.97 18.23
CA ASP A 74 -18.67 7.91 18.83
C ASP A 74 -20.12 7.63 18.36
N LEU A 75 -20.30 7.08 17.15
CA LEU A 75 -21.58 6.60 16.62
C LEU A 75 -21.96 5.18 17.11
N GLY A 76 -21.15 4.56 17.97
CA GLY A 76 -21.42 3.25 18.57
C GLY A 76 -20.89 2.06 17.78
N VAL A 77 -20.04 2.26 16.77
CA VAL A 77 -19.41 1.16 16.03
C VAL A 77 -18.30 0.53 16.87
N SER A 78 -18.38 -0.77 17.09
CA SER A 78 -17.34 -1.52 17.82
C SER A 78 -16.01 -1.50 17.06
N SER A 79 -14.90 -1.31 17.77
CA SER A 79 -13.58 -1.09 17.15
C SER A 79 -13.08 -2.28 16.33
N ASP A 80 -13.48 -3.51 16.67
CA ASP A 80 -13.17 -4.76 15.95
C ASP A 80 -13.88 -4.86 14.60
N LYS A 81 -14.90 -4.03 14.34
CA LYS A 81 -15.60 -3.95 13.05
C LYS A 81 -15.04 -2.88 12.12
N ILE A 82 -14.06 -2.07 12.58
CA ILE A 82 -13.53 -0.94 11.82
C ILE A 82 -12.18 -1.33 11.22
N PHE A 83 -12.15 -1.39 9.89
CA PHE A 83 -10.99 -1.73 9.09
C PHE A 83 -10.55 -0.51 8.28
N HIS A 84 -9.26 -0.34 8.08
CA HIS A 84 -8.71 0.62 7.13
C HIS A 84 -8.41 -0.06 5.79
N PHE A 85 -8.15 0.69 4.71
CA PHE A 85 -7.79 0.08 3.44
C PHE A 85 -6.52 -0.78 3.53
N PHE A 86 -5.61 -0.51 4.48
CA PHE A 86 -4.47 -1.39 4.77
C PHE A 86 -4.86 -2.74 5.35
N ASP A 87 -6.07 -2.90 5.89
CA ASP A 87 -6.52 -4.14 6.52
C ASP A 87 -7.32 -5.03 5.58
N ILE A 88 -7.49 -4.63 4.30
CA ILE A 88 -8.28 -5.38 3.32
C ILE A 88 -7.73 -6.80 3.12
N HIS A 89 -6.42 -7.03 3.26
CA HIS A 89 -5.84 -8.37 3.24
C HIS A 89 -6.51 -9.33 4.23
N GLU A 90 -6.77 -8.86 5.45
CA GLU A 90 -7.38 -9.68 6.51
C GLU A 90 -8.85 -10.03 6.19
N LEU A 91 -9.49 -9.26 5.31
CA LEU A 91 -10.87 -9.49 4.86
C LEU A 91 -10.95 -10.54 3.75
N PHE A 92 -9.86 -10.73 3.00
CA PHE A 92 -9.83 -11.55 1.78
C PHE A 92 -8.68 -12.57 1.84
N ASP A 93 -8.87 -13.60 2.65
CA ASP A 93 -8.02 -14.79 2.62
C ASP A 93 -8.14 -15.47 1.25
N ARG A 94 -7.11 -15.32 0.40
CA ARG A 94 -7.12 -15.85 -0.97
C ARG A 94 -5.76 -16.44 -1.32
N GLU A 95 -5.58 -17.72 -1.02
CA GLU A 95 -4.51 -18.54 -1.59
C GLU A 95 -4.70 -18.71 -3.12
N LYS A 96 -3.77 -18.19 -3.92
CA LYS A 96 -3.49 -18.72 -5.27
C LYS A 96 -1.99 -18.77 -5.53
N LYS A 97 -1.45 -19.99 -5.49
CA LYS A 97 -0.07 -20.31 -5.86
C LYS A 97 0.08 -20.41 -7.38
N CYS A 98 1.19 -19.92 -7.91
CA CYS A 98 1.58 -20.08 -9.31
C CYS A 98 3.10 -20.11 -9.41
N SER A 99 3.64 -21.32 -9.52
CA SER A 99 5.06 -21.59 -9.63
C SER A 99 5.60 -21.29 -11.03
N VAL A 100 6.72 -20.57 -11.14
CA VAL A 100 7.49 -20.43 -12.39
C VAL A 100 8.99 -20.37 -12.06
N LYS A 101 9.81 -20.99 -12.91
CA LYS A 101 11.26 -21.16 -12.75
C LYS A 101 12.05 -19.85 -12.87
N LYS A 102 13.14 -19.76 -12.10
CA LYS A 102 14.09 -18.62 -12.04
C LYS A 102 15.08 -18.67 -13.22
N VAL A 103 15.53 -17.50 -13.69
CA VAL A 103 16.62 -17.36 -14.67
C VAL A 103 17.79 -16.63 -13.99
N HIS A 104 19.02 -16.99 -14.36
CA HIS A 104 20.28 -16.79 -13.63
C HIS A 104 20.96 -15.41 -13.85
N THR A 105 20.37 -14.31 -13.43
CA THR A 105 21.04 -12.98 -13.38
C THR A 105 20.69 -12.23 -12.09
N LYS A 106 21.62 -11.38 -11.61
CA LYS A 106 21.43 -10.53 -10.41
C LYS A 106 20.25 -9.57 -10.64
N SER A 107 19.09 -9.97 -10.14
CA SER A 107 17.81 -9.34 -10.48
C SER A 107 17.25 -8.56 -9.30
N ILE A 108 16.80 -7.33 -9.56
CA ILE A 108 16.25 -6.42 -8.56
C ILE A 108 14.79 -6.13 -8.92
N LEU A 109 13.90 -6.35 -7.96
CA LEU A 109 12.50 -5.96 -8.04
C LEU A 109 12.30 -4.64 -7.30
N LEU A 110 11.79 -3.63 -7.99
CA LEU A 110 11.40 -2.36 -7.39
C LEU A 110 9.89 -2.31 -7.29
N LEU A 111 9.36 -2.14 -6.09
CA LEU A 111 7.93 -2.14 -5.84
C LEU A 111 7.42 -0.72 -5.54
N SER A 112 6.41 -0.29 -6.27
CA SER A 112 5.68 0.96 -6.07
C SER A 112 4.21 0.73 -5.76
N HIS A 113 3.59 1.66 -5.04
CA HIS A 113 2.18 1.57 -4.69
C HIS A 113 1.24 2.10 -5.80
N ASP A 114 1.73 2.99 -6.65
CA ASP A 114 1.12 3.34 -7.93
C ASP A 114 2.20 3.80 -8.92
N LEU A 115 1.78 4.11 -10.16
CA LEU A 115 2.62 4.69 -11.21
C LEU A 115 2.17 6.11 -11.57
N ILE A 116 1.57 6.82 -10.62
CA ILE A 116 1.30 8.26 -10.79
C ILE A 116 2.62 8.99 -10.55
N SER A 117 2.94 10.07 -11.27
CA SER A 117 4.25 10.74 -11.16
C SER A 117 4.44 11.53 -9.85
N GLY A 118 4.26 10.89 -8.70
CA GLY A 118 4.55 11.41 -7.37
C GLY A 118 6.03 11.39 -7.03
N GLY A 119 6.38 12.08 -5.93
CA GLY A 119 7.77 12.18 -5.47
C GLY A 119 8.43 10.83 -5.20
N PRO A 120 7.83 9.93 -4.40
CA PRO A 120 8.38 8.59 -4.15
C PRO A 120 8.52 7.74 -5.41
N GLU A 121 7.54 7.80 -6.31
CA GLU A 121 7.49 7.02 -7.56
C GLU A 121 8.61 7.47 -8.50
N LEU A 122 8.82 8.78 -8.64
CA LEU A 122 9.90 9.35 -9.44
C LEU A 122 11.28 9.03 -8.85
N ALA A 123 11.43 9.07 -7.53
CA ALA A 123 12.67 8.66 -6.86
C ALA A 123 13.00 7.18 -7.16
N LEU A 124 12.01 6.30 -7.08
CA LEU A 124 12.17 4.88 -7.41
C LEU A 124 12.46 4.67 -8.90
N TYR A 125 11.82 5.43 -9.79
CA TYR A 125 12.12 5.42 -11.22
C TYR A 125 13.59 5.79 -11.50
N HIS A 126 14.09 6.87 -10.90
CA HIS A 126 15.49 7.26 -11.06
C HIS A 126 16.45 6.20 -10.50
N ALA A 127 16.11 5.58 -9.36
CA ALA A 127 16.86 4.44 -8.84
C ALA A 127 16.88 3.28 -9.84
N ALA A 128 15.76 2.99 -10.51
CA ALA A 128 15.68 1.96 -11.55
C ALA A 128 16.64 2.24 -12.71
N ILE A 129 16.69 3.48 -13.19
CA ILE A 129 17.61 3.91 -14.26
C ILE A 129 19.07 3.73 -13.84
N ILE A 130 19.43 4.13 -12.62
CA ILE A 130 20.80 4.03 -12.11
C ILE A 130 21.20 2.56 -11.94
N LEU A 131 20.34 1.74 -11.35
CA LEU A 131 20.59 0.30 -11.16
C LEU A 131 20.76 -0.41 -12.51
N LYS A 132 19.91 -0.11 -13.49
CA LYS A 132 20.05 -0.64 -14.84
C LYS A 132 21.36 -0.22 -15.49
N LYS A 133 21.76 1.06 -15.39
CA LYS A 133 23.06 1.56 -15.88
C LYS A 133 24.25 0.88 -15.20
N ALA A 134 24.09 0.46 -13.94
CA ALA A 134 25.08 -0.30 -13.20
C ALA A 134 25.13 -1.81 -13.58
N GLY A 135 24.31 -2.25 -14.55
CA GLY A 135 24.31 -3.61 -15.08
C GLY A 135 23.44 -4.61 -14.32
N TYR A 136 22.51 -4.14 -13.47
CA TYR A 136 21.52 -5.00 -12.84
C TYR A 136 20.31 -5.22 -13.76
N GLU A 137 19.74 -6.42 -13.70
CA GLU A 137 18.43 -6.69 -14.30
C GLU A 137 17.35 -6.14 -13.37
N VAL A 138 16.69 -5.06 -13.80
CA VAL A 138 15.70 -4.35 -12.99
C VAL A 138 14.31 -4.60 -13.54
N VAL A 139 13.39 -5.03 -12.67
CA VAL A 139 11.95 -5.08 -12.96
C VAL A 139 11.25 -4.13 -12.02
N PHE A 140 10.35 -3.33 -12.57
CA PHE A 140 9.49 -2.43 -11.82
C PHE A 140 8.11 -3.08 -11.68
N ALA A 141 7.55 -3.11 -10.48
CA ALA A 141 6.19 -3.57 -10.29
C ALA A 141 5.38 -2.57 -9.48
N SER A 142 4.10 -2.47 -9.80
CA SER A 142 3.17 -1.55 -9.16
C SER A 142 1.84 -2.22 -8.85
N MET A 143 1.22 -1.77 -7.76
CA MET A 143 -0.15 -2.14 -7.41
C MET A 143 -1.16 -1.57 -8.43
N ILE A 144 -0.92 -0.34 -8.90
CA ILE A 144 -1.84 0.42 -9.75
C ILE A 144 -1.08 0.99 -10.96
N ASP A 145 -1.68 0.90 -12.14
CA ASP A 145 -1.12 1.47 -13.37
C ASP A 145 -1.17 3.02 -13.35
N GLY A 146 -0.42 3.67 -14.24
CA GLY A 146 -0.29 5.12 -14.29
C GLY A 146 0.73 5.61 -15.32
N GLU A 147 0.78 6.91 -15.54
CA GLU A 147 1.58 7.59 -16.58
C GLU A 147 3.10 7.35 -16.48
N LEU A 148 3.62 7.00 -15.30
CA LEU A 148 5.04 6.67 -15.13
C LEU A 148 5.43 5.39 -15.88
N LYS A 149 4.45 4.54 -16.22
CA LYS A 149 4.67 3.34 -17.04
C LYS A 149 5.30 3.66 -18.39
N ASP A 150 4.83 4.70 -19.07
CA ASP A 150 5.35 5.08 -20.39
C ASP A 150 6.85 5.40 -20.30
N LYS A 151 7.27 6.14 -19.27
CA LYS A 151 8.68 6.46 -19.00
C LYS A 151 9.52 5.22 -18.68
N LEU A 152 8.96 4.27 -17.93
CA LEU A 152 9.61 3.00 -17.62
C LEU A 152 9.82 2.16 -18.89
N GLU A 153 8.79 2.07 -19.74
CA GLU A 153 8.83 1.35 -21.02
C GLU A 153 9.79 2.00 -22.03
N GLU A 154 9.77 3.33 -22.16
CA GLU A 154 10.75 4.10 -22.96
C GLU A 154 12.19 3.87 -22.49
N SER A 155 12.38 3.69 -21.18
CA SER A 155 13.65 3.35 -20.58
C SER A 155 14.00 1.85 -20.66
N LEU A 156 13.17 1.07 -21.36
CA LEU A 156 13.29 -0.38 -21.53
C LEU A 156 13.36 -1.13 -20.18
N ILE A 157 12.64 -0.65 -19.16
CA ILE A 157 12.51 -1.31 -17.85
C ILE A 157 11.19 -2.08 -17.86
N PRO A 158 11.20 -3.42 -17.71
CA PRO A 158 9.98 -4.21 -17.62
C PRO A 158 9.08 -3.76 -16.47
N VAL A 159 7.78 -3.62 -16.75
CA VAL A 159 6.76 -3.21 -15.78
C VAL A 159 5.77 -4.35 -15.52
N ILE A 160 5.48 -4.63 -14.26
CA ILE A 160 4.43 -5.57 -13.83
C ILE A 160 3.36 -4.79 -13.06
N ILE A 161 2.11 -4.85 -13.51
CA ILE A 161 0.98 -4.34 -12.74
C ILE A 161 0.29 -5.52 -12.07
N ASP A 162 0.36 -5.58 -10.74
CA ASP A 162 -0.26 -6.64 -9.93
C ASP A 162 -0.99 -6.05 -8.74
N ARG A 163 -2.31 -5.86 -8.88
CA ARG A 163 -3.17 -5.30 -7.82
C ARG A 163 -3.13 -6.10 -6.53
N ARG A 164 -2.78 -7.40 -6.58
CA ARG A 164 -2.65 -8.22 -5.37
C ARG A 164 -1.57 -7.69 -4.42
N LEU A 165 -0.58 -6.93 -4.92
CA LEU A 165 0.40 -6.23 -4.07
C LEU A 165 -0.24 -5.30 -3.02
N GLN A 166 -1.48 -4.83 -3.25
CA GLN A 166 -2.22 -4.02 -2.27
C GLN A 166 -2.59 -4.79 -1.02
N ILE A 167 -2.84 -6.09 -1.15
CA ILE A 167 -3.52 -6.91 -0.15
C ILE A 167 -2.88 -8.28 0.03
N SER A 168 -1.67 -8.53 -0.47
CA SER A 168 -1.02 -9.84 -0.38
C SER A 168 0.39 -9.68 0.16
N THR A 169 0.78 -10.65 0.95
CA THR A 169 2.11 -10.79 1.54
C THR A 169 3.12 -11.30 0.51
N MET A 170 4.41 -11.12 0.80
CA MET A 170 5.49 -11.61 -0.07
C MET A 170 5.44 -13.12 -0.28
N ARG A 171 5.07 -13.90 0.76
CA ARG A 171 4.95 -15.36 0.63
C ARG A 171 3.80 -15.80 -0.27
N GLU A 172 2.73 -15.03 -0.35
CA GLU A 172 1.60 -15.30 -1.24
C GLU A 172 1.91 -14.92 -2.69
N LEU A 173 2.77 -13.91 -2.89
CA LEU A 173 3.21 -13.46 -4.20
C LEU A 173 4.51 -14.16 -4.61
N GLU A 174 4.43 -15.48 -4.87
CA GLU A 174 5.57 -16.35 -5.20
C GLU A 174 6.47 -15.82 -6.33
N TRP A 175 5.91 -15.06 -7.27
CA TRP A 175 6.68 -14.48 -8.37
C TRP A 175 7.76 -13.49 -7.90
N THR A 176 7.57 -12.87 -6.73
CA THR A 176 8.55 -11.93 -6.13
C THR A 176 9.80 -12.66 -5.60
N ASN A 177 9.71 -13.95 -5.28
CA ASN A 177 10.83 -14.76 -4.80
C ASN A 177 11.88 -15.07 -5.89
N LYS A 178 11.57 -14.74 -7.15
CA LYS A 178 12.48 -14.92 -8.28
C LYS A 178 13.59 -13.88 -8.32
N PHE A 179 13.50 -12.83 -7.53
CA PHE A 179 14.47 -11.74 -7.52
C PHE A 179 15.53 -11.95 -6.44
N ASP A 180 16.72 -11.43 -6.68
CA ASP A 180 17.83 -11.52 -5.72
C ASP A 180 17.79 -10.40 -4.68
N LEU A 181 17.09 -9.30 -4.97
CA LEU A 181 16.80 -8.20 -4.06
C LEU A 181 15.42 -7.63 -4.35
N VAL A 182 14.64 -7.31 -3.31
CA VAL A 182 13.39 -6.56 -3.45
C VAL A 182 13.51 -5.21 -2.74
N VAL A 183 13.19 -4.12 -3.43
CA VAL A 183 13.11 -2.77 -2.87
C VAL A 183 11.65 -2.39 -2.76
N CYS A 184 11.17 -2.23 -1.53
CA CYS A 184 9.82 -1.78 -1.23
C CYS A 184 9.82 -0.28 -1.03
N ASN A 185 9.10 0.47 -1.86
CA ASN A 185 9.05 1.92 -1.79
C ASN A 185 7.82 2.39 -1.02
N THR A 186 7.98 3.25 -0.02
CA THR A 186 6.93 3.77 0.88
C THR A 186 6.41 2.77 1.92
N ILE A 187 5.73 3.28 2.93
CA ILE A 187 5.11 2.53 4.02
C ILE A 187 3.94 1.63 3.55
N ASN A 188 3.44 1.83 2.32
CA ASN A 188 2.35 1.05 1.74
C ASN A 188 2.65 -0.45 1.62
N PHE A 189 3.92 -0.86 1.67
CA PHE A 189 4.33 -2.28 1.65
C PHE A 189 4.30 -2.96 3.02
N ASN A 190 3.72 -2.35 4.06
CA ASN A 190 3.58 -2.98 5.38
C ASN A 190 2.86 -4.34 5.32
N VAL A 191 1.80 -4.47 4.52
CA VAL A 191 1.08 -5.74 4.32
C VAL A 191 1.98 -6.75 3.60
N PHE A 192 2.60 -6.34 2.49
CA PHE A 192 3.52 -7.18 1.73
C PHE A 192 4.64 -7.76 2.60
N LEU A 193 5.19 -6.95 3.51
CA LEU A 193 6.29 -7.32 4.39
C LEU A 193 5.87 -8.08 5.65
N SER A 194 4.59 -8.05 6.04
CA SER A 194 4.08 -8.69 7.27
C SER A 194 4.28 -10.22 7.30
N SER A 195 4.29 -10.87 6.14
CA SER A 195 4.68 -12.29 6.00
C SER A 195 5.66 -12.46 4.85
N ARG A 196 6.95 -12.29 5.19
CA ARG A 196 8.04 -12.31 4.21
C ARG A 196 8.92 -13.55 4.23
N ASP A 197 9.59 -13.79 3.11
CA ASP A 197 10.69 -14.76 3.01
C ASP A 197 12.00 -14.06 3.41
N VAL A 198 12.47 -14.32 4.63
CA VAL A 198 13.71 -13.73 5.18
C VAL A 198 14.97 -14.17 4.43
N SER A 199 14.91 -15.25 3.63
CA SER A 199 16.03 -15.67 2.78
C SER A 199 16.30 -14.69 1.63
N ARG A 200 15.34 -13.81 1.31
CA ARG A 200 15.45 -12.79 0.26
C ARG A 200 15.83 -11.45 0.88
N PRO A 201 16.93 -10.80 0.47
CA PRO A 201 17.26 -9.49 1.00
C PRO A 201 16.23 -8.45 0.57
N VAL A 202 15.91 -7.53 1.47
CA VAL A 202 14.98 -6.42 1.22
C VAL A 202 15.57 -5.08 1.61
N ILE A 203 15.27 -4.05 0.80
CA ILE A 203 15.40 -2.66 1.21
C ILE A 203 13.99 -2.08 1.33
N TRP A 204 13.64 -1.56 2.50
CA TRP A 204 12.41 -0.80 2.68
C TRP A 204 12.76 0.69 2.70
N TRP A 205 12.42 1.39 1.61
CA TRP A 205 12.75 2.80 1.41
C TRP A 205 11.54 3.67 1.79
N LEU A 206 11.65 4.41 2.89
CA LEU A 206 10.56 5.14 3.51
C LEU A 206 10.54 6.61 3.08
N HIS A 207 9.37 7.06 2.60
CA HIS A 207 9.14 8.43 2.09
C HIS A 207 8.06 9.18 2.88
N ASP A 208 7.24 8.46 3.64
CA ASP A 208 5.94 8.94 4.12
C ASP A 208 6.04 9.69 5.45
N SER A 209 5.15 10.67 5.64
CA SER A 209 4.98 11.33 6.94
C SER A 209 4.25 10.43 7.95
N SER A 210 4.31 10.77 9.23
CA SER A 210 3.67 10.02 10.34
C SER A 210 2.20 9.70 10.10
N PHE A 211 1.52 10.58 9.38
CA PHE A 211 0.12 10.46 9.05
C PHE A 211 -0.24 9.15 8.32
N PHE A 212 0.62 8.66 7.42
CA PHE A 212 0.39 7.39 6.73
C PHE A 212 0.57 6.16 7.64
N TYR A 213 1.32 6.30 8.73
CA TYR A 213 1.57 5.21 9.69
C TYR A 213 0.37 5.03 10.63
N GLU A 214 -0.39 6.07 10.91
CA GLU A 214 -1.56 6.03 11.79
C GLU A 214 -2.68 5.10 11.27
N GLY A 215 -2.72 4.84 9.97
CA GLY A 215 -3.65 3.88 9.36
C GLY A 215 -3.23 2.42 9.48
N ILE A 216 -2.02 2.15 9.94
CA ILE A 216 -1.48 0.79 10.04
C ILE A 216 -1.64 0.31 11.47
N LYS A 217 -2.15 -0.92 11.64
CA LYS A 217 -2.22 -1.54 12.97
C LYS A 217 -0.82 -1.63 13.59
N SER A 218 -0.70 -1.21 14.84
CA SER A 218 0.62 -1.05 15.49
C SER A 218 1.37 -2.38 15.60
N ASP A 219 0.67 -3.46 15.93
CA ASP A 219 1.19 -4.83 15.93
C ASP A 219 1.78 -5.22 14.56
N ARG A 220 1.13 -4.87 13.45
CA ARG A 220 1.64 -5.19 12.11
C ARG A 220 3.04 -4.64 11.86
N LEU A 221 3.34 -3.41 12.25
CA LEU A 221 4.70 -2.87 12.09
C LEU A 221 5.70 -3.50 13.06
N ILE A 222 5.27 -3.72 14.31
CA ILE A 222 6.07 -4.35 15.37
C ILE A 222 6.52 -5.76 14.96
N ASP A 223 5.62 -6.53 14.36
CA ASP A 223 5.83 -7.95 14.09
C ASP A 223 6.56 -8.22 12.76
N ILE A 224 6.83 -7.20 11.93
CA ILE A 224 7.61 -7.38 10.69
C ILE A 224 9.04 -7.83 11.04
N ASP A 225 9.40 -9.01 10.53
CA ASP A 225 10.74 -9.56 10.64
C ASP A 225 11.75 -8.76 9.81
N THR A 226 12.79 -8.28 10.49
CA THR A 226 13.85 -7.44 9.91
C THR A 226 15.10 -8.21 9.51
N GLU A 227 15.12 -9.53 9.65
CA GLU A 227 16.21 -10.36 9.16
C GLU A 227 16.39 -10.13 7.65
N ASN A 228 17.64 -9.87 7.26
CA ASN A 228 18.02 -9.57 5.88
C ASN A 228 17.27 -8.37 5.27
N MET A 229 16.80 -7.44 6.11
CA MET A 229 16.15 -6.21 5.69
C MET A 229 16.97 -4.99 6.09
N LYS A 230 17.14 -4.05 5.15
CA LYS A 230 17.61 -2.70 5.44
C LYS A 230 16.43 -1.74 5.39
N ILE A 231 16.20 -1.01 6.48
CA ILE A 231 15.23 0.07 6.51
C ILE A 231 16.00 1.37 6.28
N VAL A 232 15.60 2.11 5.26
CA VAL A 232 16.25 3.37 4.89
C VAL A 232 15.22 4.46 4.70
N SER A 233 15.58 5.70 5.03
CA SER A 233 14.69 6.84 4.89
C SER A 233 15.28 7.90 3.97
N VAL A 234 14.41 8.59 3.24
CA VAL A 234 14.80 9.74 2.41
C VAL A 234 15.14 11.00 3.22
N GLY A 235 14.93 10.95 4.54
CA GLY A 235 15.28 12.04 5.45
C GLY A 235 14.73 11.81 6.85
N PRO A 236 14.78 12.83 7.72
CA PRO A 236 14.40 12.67 9.11
C PRO A 236 12.90 12.45 9.34
N ILE A 237 12.03 12.89 8.42
CA ILE A 237 10.57 12.83 8.61
C ILE A 237 10.07 11.37 8.62
N PRO A 238 10.32 10.54 7.58
CA PRO A 238 9.82 9.16 7.59
C PRO A 238 10.54 8.28 8.61
N GLY A 239 11.84 8.52 8.83
CA GLY A 239 12.60 7.81 9.88
C GLY A 239 12.02 8.05 11.28
N LYS A 240 11.70 9.31 11.63
CA LYS A 240 11.04 9.62 12.91
C LYS A 240 9.64 9.00 13.01
N ALA A 241 8.88 8.98 11.91
CA ALA A 241 7.57 8.35 11.88
C ALA A 241 7.65 6.84 12.18
N MET A 242 8.55 6.10 11.52
CA MET A 242 8.76 4.68 11.79
C MET A 242 9.27 4.42 13.21
N ASN A 243 10.15 5.27 13.74
CA ASN A 243 10.68 5.15 15.11
C ASN A 243 9.61 5.26 16.21
N LEU A 244 8.43 5.81 15.92
CA LEU A 244 7.31 5.77 16.87
C LEU A 244 6.78 4.34 17.10
N TYR A 245 6.97 3.45 16.13
CA TYR A 245 6.50 2.06 16.14
C TYR A 245 7.63 1.04 16.33
N ARG A 246 8.81 1.30 15.76
CA ARG A 246 9.97 0.41 15.78
C ARG A 246 11.22 1.14 16.28
N GLN A 247 11.43 1.15 17.59
CA GLN A 247 12.63 1.75 18.21
C GLN A 247 13.83 0.79 18.20
N ASP A 248 13.59 -0.48 17.92
CA ASP A 248 14.57 -1.58 17.91
C ASP A 248 15.36 -1.67 16.61
N VAL A 249 14.92 -0.98 15.55
CA VAL A 249 15.52 -1.08 14.21
C VAL A 249 16.45 0.10 13.90
N LEU A 250 17.54 -0.18 13.21
CA LEU A 250 18.41 0.86 12.66
C LEU A 250 17.83 1.36 11.35
N ILE A 251 17.48 2.65 11.29
CA ILE A 251 17.06 3.34 10.07
C ILE A 251 18.22 4.19 9.57
N SER A 252 18.73 3.88 8.39
CA SER A 252 19.82 4.65 7.75
C SER A 252 19.28 5.66 6.73
N ASP A 253 20.08 6.67 6.41
CA ASP A 253 19.70 7.63 5.37
C ASP A 253 20.01 7.08 3.97
N LEU A 254 19.03 7.17 3.09
CA LEU A 254 19.18 7.00 1.64
C LEU A 254 18.41 8.11 0.94
N ILE A 255 19.08 9.24 0.74
CA ILE A 255 18.52 10.42 0.10
C ILE A 255 18.46 10.20 -1.42
N TYR A 256 17.38 10.62 -2.07
CA TYR A 256 17.29 10.61 -3.53
C TYR A 256 17.79 11.93 -4.12
N GLY A 257 18.46 11.84 -5.27
CA GLY A 257 18.77 13.00 -6.09
C GLY A 257 17.53 13.46 -6.88
N VAL A 258 17.42 14.75 -7.09
CA VAL A 258 16.51 15.33 -8.10
C VAL A 258 17.32 15.64 -9.35
N SER A 259 16.78 15.36 -10.54
CA SER A 259 17.41 15.80 -11.77
C SER A 259 17.33 17.31 -11.89
N ASP A 260 18.45 17.96 -12.23
CA ASP A 260 18.47 19.37 -12.60
C ASP A 260 17.75 19.58 -13.94
N GLY A 261 16.42 19.69 -13.92
CA GLY A 261 15.58 20.02 -15.06
C GLY A 261 15.05 18.83 -15.86
N ILE A 262 13.74 18.64 -15.81
CA ILE A 262 12.90 18.14 -16.91
C ILE A 262 11.97 19.29 -17.28
#